data_AF-A0A6M8WGE4-F1
#
_entry.id   AF-A0A6M8WGE4-F1
#
_cell.length_a   1.000
_cell.length_b   1.000
_cell.length_c   1.000
_cell.angle_alpha   90.00
_cell.angle_beta   90.00
_cell.angle_gamma   90.00
#
_symmetry.space_group_name_H-M   'P 1'
#
loop_
_entity.id
_entity.type
_entity.pdbx_description
1 polymer ?
#
loop_
_entity_poly.entity_id
_entity_poly.type
_entity_poly.pdbx_seq_one_letter_code
_entity_poly.pdbx_strand_id
1 'polypeptide(L)'
;MAAKKKAAPKKAAAKKAAPKKSSKKTAKAVAVPKVLKPIATKQTKNQIIATITEETGVARKDVVAVLGSMGDLVNRHMKKRGSGEITIPETGVKVRRVTKPRTKARVGRNPFTGAEIKIPAKPARTAVRVTALKALKETVNS
;
A
#
# COMPACT_ATOMS: atom_id res chain seq x y z
N MET A 1 -40.04 -55.86 42.24
CA MET A 1 -38.74 -56.11 41.60
C MET A 1 -38.08 -54.78 41.26
N ALA A 2 -36.81 -54.64 41.63
CA ALA A 2 -35.72 -53.75 41.17
C ALA A 2 -36.04 -52.44 40.40
N ALA A 3 -35.33 -51.32 40.54
CA ALA A 3 -34.28 -50.84 41.43
C ALA A 3 -33.97 -49.38 40.99
N LYS A 4 -33.57 -48.51 41.95
CA LYS A 4 -32.59 -47.39 41.87
C LYS A 4 -32.75 -46.34 40.74
N LYS A 5 -32.68 -45.02 40.96
CA LYS A 5 -31.76 -44.18 41.76
C LYS A 5 -32.35 -42.73 41.68
N LYS A 6 -32.71 -42.03 42.77
CA LYS A 6 -31.87 -41.16 43.66
C LYS A 6 -31.10 -40.08 42.86
N ALA A 7 -31.15 -38.77 43.08
CA ALA A 7 -31.83 -37.87 44.02
C ALA A 7 -31.80 -36.41 43.47
N ALA A 8 -32.69 -35.57 44.00
CA ALA A 8 -32.89 -34.12 43.74
C ALA A 8 -31.90 -33.23 44.55
N PRO A 9 -32.07 -31.89 44.74
CA PRO A 9 -32.68 -30.79 43.96
C PRO A 9 -31.86 -29.45 43.92
N LYS A 10 -32.28 -28.52 43.05
CA LYS A 10 -32.36 -27.02 43.15
C LYS A 10 -31.30 -26.15 43.90
N LYS A 11 -30.81 -25.10 43.18
CA LYS A 11 -31.08 -23.63 43.35
C LYS A 11 -29.84 -22.70 43.42
N ALA A 12 -29.96 -21.59 42.66
CA ALA A 12 -29.50 -20.20 42.92
C ALA A 12 -28.03 -19.75 42.75
N ALA A 13 -27.83 -18.91 41.71
CA ALA A 13 -27.39 -17.51 41.71
C ALA A 13 -26.00 -17.05 42.27
N ALA A 14 -25.30 -16.30 41.40
CA ALA A 14 -24.58 -15.03 41.61
C ALA A 14 -23.14 -14.97 42.21
N LYS A 15 -22.27 -14.33 41.40
CA LYS A 15 -21.15 -13.39 41.69
C LYS A 15 -20.13 -13.67 42.83
N LYS A 16 -18.85 -13.82 42.43
CA LYS A 16 -17.62 -13.34 43.12
C LYS A 16 -16.56 -13.04 42.03
N ALA A 17 -16.14 -11.80 41.79
CA ALA A 17 -15.15 -11.00 42.53
C ALA A 17 -13.69 -11.48 42.31
N ALA A 18 -12.82 -10.52 41.96
CA ALA A 18 -11.48 -10.63 41.33
C ALA A 18 -10.35 -11.17 42.23
N PRO A 19 -9.09 -11.24 41.73
CA PRO A 19 -8.22 -10.08 41.90
C PRO A 19 -7.30 -9.72 40.71
N LYS A 20 -6.98 -8.42 40.66
CA LYS A 20 -6.00 -7.75 39.79
C LYS A 20 -4.56 -8.16 40.13
N LYS A 21 -3.71 -8.22 39.09
CA LYS A 21 -2.27 -7.87 39.01
C LYS A 21 -1.88 -8.15 37.55
N SER A 22 -1.14 -7.35 36.80
CA SER A 22 -0.42 -6.11 37.01
C SER A 22 -0.01 -5.63 35.62
N SER A 23 0.00 -4.33 35.42
CA SER A 23 0.63 -3.63 34.31
C SER A 23 1.95 -4.26 33.84
N LYS A 24 2.06 -4.53 32.54
CA LYS A 24 3.34 -4.39 31.83
C LYS A 24 3.10 -3.72 30.48
N LYS A 25 3.23 -2.39 30.51
CA LYS A 25 3.72 -1.59 29.38
C LYS A 25 5.07 -2.18 28.98
N THR A 26 5.13 -2.79 27.81
CA THR A 26 6.36 -3.10 27.05
C THR A 26 5.89 -3.26 25.60
N ALA A 27 6.42 -2.57 24.62
CA ALA A 27 7.34 -1.45 24.59
C ALA A 27 6.97 -0.70 23.31
N LYS A 28 7.14 0.63 23.33
CA LYS A 28 7.32 1.37 22.07
C LYS A 28 8.43 0.64 21.32
N ALA A 29 8.11 0.04 20.18
CA ALA A 29 9.12 -0.25 19.19
C ALA A 29 9.69 1.11 18.78
N VAL A 30 10.78 1.49 19.44
CA VAL A 30 11.61 2.59 19.00
C VAL A 30 12.11 2.14 17.64
N ALA A 31 11.53 2.70 16.59
CA ALA A 31 11.99 2.51 15.23
C ALA A 31 13.47 2.91 15.22
N VAL A 32 14.35 1.91 15.21
CA VAL A 32 15.76 2.13 14.94
C VAL A 32 15.80 2.78 13.56
N PRO A 33 16.44 3.96 13.40
CA PRO A 33 16.50 4.62 12.11
C PRO A 33 17.22 3.66 11.14
N LYS A 34 16.47 3.14 10.16
CA LYS A 34 17.04 2.31 9.10
C LYS A 34 18.01 3.17 8.32
N VAL A 35 19.30 2.87 8.44
CA VAL A 35 20.33 3.49 7.59
C VAL A 35 20.12 2.99 6.17
N LEU A 36 19.57 3.84 5.31
CA LEU A 36 19.24 3.53 3.93
C LEU A 36 20.54 3.42 3.12
N LYS A 37 21.03 2.20 2.91
CA LYS A 37 22.18 1.95 2.03
C LYS A 37 21.75 2.04 0.56
N PRO A 38 22.54 2.63 -0.35
CA PRO A 38 22.22 2.67 -1.77
C PRO A 38 22.12 1.25 -2.37
N ILE A 39 21.08 1.02 -3.16
CA ILE A 39 20.92 -0.21 -3.95
C ILE A 39 21.40 0.10 -5.38
N ALA A 40 22.53 -0.47 -5.78
CA ALA A 40 23.18 -0.16 -7.07
C ALA A 40 22.53 -0.84 -8.28
N THR A 41 21.86 -1.98 -8.07
CA THR A 41 21.29 -2.81 -9.14
C THR A 41 19.76 -2.78 -9.10
N LYS A 42 19.13 -2.82 -10.29
CA LYS A 42 17.68 -2.88 -10.40
C LYS A 42 17.18 -4.19 -9.81
N GLN A 43 16.29 -4.10 -8.82
CA GLN A 43 15.68 -5.28 -8.21
C GLN A 43 14.43 -5.74 -8.97
N THR A 44 14.24 -7.06 -9.02
CA THR A 44 12.98 -7.66 -9.51
C THR A 44 11.90 -7.64 -8.42
N LYS A 45 10.63 -7.84 -8.81
CA LYS A 45 9.50 -7.88 -7.87
C LYS A 45 9.74 -8.86 -6.70
N ASN A 46 10.35 -10.02 -6.99
CA ASN A 46 10.62 -11.04 -5.99
C ASN A 46 11.74 -10.63 -5.03
N GLN A 47 12.75 -9.90 -5.50
CA GLN A 47 13.85 -9.41 -4.66
C GLN A 47 13.35 -8.35 -3.68
N ILE A 48 12.48 -7.43 -4.13
CA ILE A 48 11.86 -6.42 -3.25
C ILE A 48 11.07 -7.10 -2.12
N ILE A 49 10.27 -8.13 -2.44
CA ILE A 49 9.50 -8.87 -1.44
C ILE A 49 10.45 -9.60 -0.47
N ALA A 50 11.56 -10.16 -0.95
CA ALA A 50 12.55 -10.81 -0.12
C ALA A 50 13.20 -9.82 0.87
N THR A 51 13.64 -8.64 0.41
CA THR A 51 14.21 -7.59 1.26
C THR A 51 13.21 -7.13 2.33
N ILE A 52 11.94 -6.92 1.96
CA ILE A 52 10.90 -6.53 2.93
C ILE A 52 10.70 -7.64 3.99
N THR A 53 10.68 -8.90 3.56
CA THR A 53 10.54 -10.06 4.48
C THR A 53 11.72 -10.12 5.46
N GLU A 54 12.95 -9.94 4.97
CA GLU A 54 14.17 -9.93 5.78
C GLU A 54 14.20 -8.77 6.78
N GLU A 55 13.78 -7.57 6.37
CA GLU A 55 13.79 -6.39 7.23
C GLU A 55 12.65 -6.34 8.26
N THR A 56 11.49 -6.90 7.93
CA THR A 56 10.28 -6.81 8.77
C THR A 56 10.00 -8.10 9.54
N GLY A 57 10.61 -9.22 9.16
CA GLY A 57 10.36 -10.54 9.74
C GLY A 57 8.97 -11.11 9.43
N VAL A 58 8.21 -10.47 8.52
CA VAL A 58 6.85 -10.89 8.15
C VAL A 58 6.92 -11.99 7.09
N ALA A 59 5.99 -12.96 7.14
CA ALA A 59 5.95 -14.03 6.15
C ALA A 59 5.74 -13.50 4.72
N ARG A 60 6.44 -14.10 3.74
CA ARG A 60 6.35 -13.70 2.32
C ARG A 60 4.91 -13.63 1.80
N LYS A 61 4.05 -14.54 2.27
CA LYS A 61 2.62 -14.60 1.89
C LYS A 61 1.88 -13.34 2.32
N ASP A 62 2.14 -12.87 3.54
CA ASP A 62 1.49 -11.69 4.10
C ASP A 62 2.01 -10.41 3.44
N VAL A 63 3.31 -10.33 3.13
CA VAL A 63 3.87 -9.21 2.37
C VAL A 63 3.23 -9.10 0.97
N VAL A 64 3.04 -10.23 0.28
CA VAL A 64 2.35 -10.26 -1.01
C VAL A 64 0.89 -9.82 -0.86
N ALA A 65 0.19 -10.27 0.18
CA ALA A 65 -1.19 -9.89 0.45
C ALA A 65 -1.33 -8.38 0.74
N VAL A 66 -0.43 -7.80 1.54
CA VAL A 66 -0.42 -6.36 1.86
C VAL A 66 -0.16 -5.52 0.60
N LEU A 67 0.84 -5.89 -0.21
CA LEU A 67 1.13 -5.19 -1.46
C LEU A 67 -0.01 -5.34 -2.49
N GLY A 68 -0.67 -6.49 -2.52
CA GLY A 68 -1.87 -6.73 -3.33
C GLY A 68 -3.03 -5.83 -2.92
N SER A 69 -3.35 -5.80 -1.62
CA SER A 69 -4.40 -4.95 -1.05
C SER A 69 -4.13 -3.46 -1.30
N MET A 70 -2.87 -3.03 -1.19
CA MET A 70 -2.46 -1.67 -1.55
C MET A 70 -2.72 -1.37 -3.03
N GLY A 71 -2.41 -2.32 -3.93
CA GLY A 71 -2.73 -2.21 -5.36
C GLY A 71 -4.23 -2.07 -5.63
N ASP A 72 -5.06 -2.84 -4.90
CA ASP A 72 -6.52 -2.74 -5.00
C ASP A 72 -7.05 -1.39 -4.51
N LEU A 73 -6.48 -0.85 -3.42
CA LEU A 73 -6.81 0.50 -2.96
C LEU A 73 -6.47 1.55 -4.02
N VAL A 74 -5.27 1.50 -4.60
CA VAL A 74 -4.88 2.39 -5.71
C VAL A 74 -5.89 2.28 -6.86
N ASN A 75 -6.26 1.07 -7.27
CA ASN A 75 -7.24 0.85 -8.34
C ASN A 75 -8.62 1.44 -7.99
N ARG A 76 -9.09 1.26 -6.74
CA ARG A 76 -10.37 1.82 -6.27
C ARG A 76 -10.36 3.35 -6.31
N HIS A 77 -9.27 3.99 -5.89
CA HIS A 77 -9.10 5.44 -5.94
C HIS A 77 -9.00 5.98 -7.39
N MET A 78 -8.45 5.20 -8.33
CA MET A 78 -8.27 5.61 -9.74
C MET A 78 -9.50 5.42 -10.62
N LYS A 79 -10.50 4.62 -10.23
CA LYS A 79 -11.78 4.46 -10.95
C LYS A 79 -12.51 5.80 -11.11
N LYS A 80 -13.31 5.97 -12.16
CA LYS A 80 -13.97 7.26 -12.52
C LYS A 80 -14.73 7.94 -11.36
N ARG A 81 -15.30 7.17 -10.43
CA ARG A 81 -16.02 7.65 -9.22
C ARG A 81 -15.16 7.69 -7.94
N GLY A 82 -13.91 7.25 -7.99
CA GLY A 82 -12.97 7.35 -6.89
C GLY A 82 -12.35 8.75 -6.78
N SER A 83 -11.61 8.97 -5.69
CA SER A 83 -10.96 10.26 -5.36
C SER A 83 -10.06 10.82 -6.47
N GLY A 84 -9.61 9.99 -7.42
CA GLY A 84 -8.69 10.41 -8.48
C GLY A 84 -7.29 10.74 -7.96
N GLU A 85 -7.03 10.54 -6.68
CA GLU A 85 -5.79 10.87 -6.01
C GLU A 85 -5.52 9.88 -4.86
N ILE A 86 -4.28 9.40 -4.78
CA ILE A 86 -3.79 8.60 -3.67
C ILE A 86 -2.33 8.96 -3.37
N THR A 87 -2.03 9.11 -2.08
CA THR A 87 -0.65 9.21 -1.59
C THR A 87 -0.27 7.86 -1.01
N ILE A 88 0.80 7.25 -1.54
CA ILE A 88 1.33 6.01 -0.99
C ILE A 88 2.10 6.37 0.29
N PRO A 89 1.70 5.83 1.46
CA PRO A 89 2.37 6.13 2.71
C PRO A 89 3.83 5.67 2.68
N GLU A 90 4.70 6.44 3.33
CA GLU A 90 6.14 6.16 3.53
C GLU A 90 7.02 6.10 2.27
N THR A 91 6.47 5.82 1.09
CA THR A 91 7.20 5.85 -0.18
C THR A 91 7.37 7.27 -0.72
N GLY A 92 6.59 8.25 -0.23
CA GLY A 92 6.68 9.63 -0.70
C GLY A 92 6.20 9.82 -2.16
N VAL A 93 5.34 8.92 -2.64
CA VAL A 93 4.82 8.94 -4.02
C VAL A 93 3.34 9.32 -4.01
N LYS A 94 2.97 10.29 -4.85
CA LYS A 94 1.59 10.71 -5.07
C LYS A 94 1.13 10.35 -6.47
N VAL A 95 0.05 9.60 -6.58
CA VAL A 95 -0.56 9.18 -7.85
C VAL A 95 -1.83 9.98 -8.08
N ARG A 96 -1.91 10.72 -9.20
CA ARG A 96 -3.05 11.55 -9.57
C ARG A 96 -3.60 11.15 -10.93
N ARG A 97 -4.92 11.18 -11.08
CA ARG A 97 -5.63 11.09 -12.35
C ARG A 97 -5.73 12.48 -12.97
N VAL A 98 -5.09 12.68 -14.11
CA VAL A 98 -5.06 13.96 -14.83
C VAL A 98 -5.75 13.81 -16.16
N THR A 99 -6.67 14.73 -16.47
CA THR A 99 -7.28 14.81 -17.79
C THR A 99 -6.36 15.60 -18.72
N LYS A 100 -5.80 14.94 -19.73
CA LYS A 100 -5.01 15.60 -20.77
C LYS A 100 -5.98 16.21 -21.80
N PRO A 101 -5.84 17.50 -22.12
CA PRO A 101 -6.71 18.17 -23.08
C PRO A 101 -6.50 17.63 -24.50
N ARG A 102 -7.50 17.83 -25.36
CA ARG A 102 -7.43 17.50 -26.78
C ARG A 102 -6.30 18.28 -27.45
N THR A 103 -5.44 17.60 -28.20
CA THR A 103 -4.42 18.26 -29.02
C THR A 103 -4.85 18.23 -30.48
N LYS A 104 -4.81 19.40 -31.15
CA LYS A 104 -5.15 19.53 -32.58
C LYS A 104 -4.13 18.77 -33.45
N ALA A 105 -4.53 18.44 -34.68
CA ALA A 105 -3.62 17.91 -35.68
C ALA A 105 -2.56 18.96 -36.00
N ARG A 106 -1.31 18.52 -36.15
CA ARG A 106 -0.18 19.41 -36.48
C ARG A 106 0.83 18.67 -37.34
N VAL A 107 1.57 19.40 -38.16
CA VAL A 107 2.70 18.83 -38.91
C VAL A 107 3.90 18.77 -37.97
N GLY A 108 4.51 17.60 -37.85
CA GLY A 108 5.79 17.40 -37.15
C GLY A 108 6.87 16.97 -38.14
N ARG A 109 8.13 17.06 -37.72
CA ARG A 109 9.27 16.56 -38.50
C ARG A 109 9.75 15.24 -37.87
N ASN A 110 10.06 14.24 -38.69
CA ASN A 110 10.73 13.04 -38.16
C ASN A 110 12.18 13.41 -37.76
N PRO A 111 12.59 13.19 -36.50
CA PRO A 111 13.94 13.53 -36.05
C PRO A 111 15.06 12.76 -36.80
N PHE A 112 14.77 11.61 -37.41
CA PHE A 112 15.78 10.81 -38.09
C PHE A 112 15.90 11.07 -39.59
N THR A 113 14.79 11.31 -40.30
CA THR A 113 14.78 11.43 -41.77
C THR A 113 14.42 12.83 -42.26
N GLY A 114 14.02 13.71 -41.35
CA GLY A 114 13.52 15.02 -41.73
C GLY A 114 12.18 14.99 -42.47
N ALA A 115 11.59 13.87 -42.91
CA ALA A 115 10.31 13.98 -43.61
C ALA A 115 9.21 14.66 -42.75
N GLU A 116 8.33 15.44 -43.37
CA GLU A 116 7.15 15.99 -42.69
C GLU A 116 6.12 14.89 -42.45
N ILE A 117 5.71 14.74 -41.19
CA ILE A 117 4.70 13.77 -40.75
C ILE A 117 3.51 14.54 -40.18
N LYS A 118 2.31 14.25 -40.70
CA LYS A 118 1.06 14.73 -40.12
C LYS A 118 0.79 13.99 -38.80
N ILE A 119 0.89 14.67 -37.67
CA ILE A 119 0.52 14.14 -36.36
C ILE A 119 -1.00 14.31 -36.19
N PRO A 120 -1.76 13.20 -36.06
CA PRO A 120 -3.21 13.27 -35.95
C PRO A 120 -3.64 13.94 -34.64
N ALA A 121 -4.86 14.50 -34.64
CA ALA A 121 -5.45 15.04 -33.43
C ALA A 121 -5.62 13.93 -32.38
N LYS A 122 -5.25 14.21 -31.13
CA LYS A 122 -5.47 13.28 -30.01
C LYS A 122 -6.65 13.77 -29.18
N PRO A 123 -7.70 12.97 -28.95
CA PRO A 123 -8.83 13.36 -28.13
C PRO A 123 -8.42 13.58 -26.67
N ALA A 124 -9.30 14.23 -25.90
CA ALA A 124 -9.10 14.35 -24.47
C ALA A 124 -9.04 12.95 -23.85
N ARG A 125 -7.99 12.70 -23.07
CA ARG A 125 -7.75 11.37 -22.49
C ARG A 125 -7.35 11.50 -21.04
N THR A 126 -7.78 10.55 -20.24
CA THR A 126 -7.36 10.45 -18.85
C THR A 126 -6.00 9.75 -18.78
N ALA A 127 -5.07 10.34 -18.04
CA ALA A 127 -3.74 9.81 -17.81
C ALA A 127 -3.43 9.76 -16.31
N VAL A 128 -2.53 8.88 -15.92
CA VAL A 128 -2.00 8.83 -14.56
C VAL A 128 -0.71 9.64 -14.51
N ARG A 129 -0.59 10.53 -13.52
CA ARG A 129 0.62 11.28 -13.20
C ARG A 129 1.11 10.87 -11.82
N VAL A 130 2.34 10.37 -11.77
CA VAL A 130 3.04 10.07 -10.52
C VAL A 130 3.93 11.25 -10.18
N THR A 131 3.83 11.75 -8.96
CA THR A 131 4.56 12.92 -8.46
C THR A 131 5.33 12.51 -7.20
N ALA A 132 6.62 12.81 -7.16
CA ALA A 132 7.42 12.66 -5.95
C ALA A 132 7.11 13.78 -4.95
N LEU A 133 6.89 13.41 -3.69
CA LEU A 133 6.73 14.33 -2.57
C LEU A 133 8.10 14.78 -2.03
N LYS A 134 8.07 15.71 -1.07
CA LYS A 134 9.26 16.34 -0.49
C LYS A 134 10.27 15.32 0.03
N ALA A 135 9.80 14.30 0.77
CA ALA A 135 10.66 13.26 1.34
C ALA A 135 11.57 12.55 0.31
N LEU A 136 11.04 12.23 -0.89
CA LEU A 136 11.86 11.62 -1.96
C LEU A 136 12.75 12.62 -2.69
N LYS A 137 12.34 13.88 -2.78
CA LYS A 137 13.13 14.91 -3.46
C LYS A 137 14.36 15.30 -2.65
N GLU A 138 14.23 15.34 -1.32
CA GLU A 138 15.34 15.59 -0.42
C GLU A 138 16.40 14.49 -0.55
N THR A 139 16.01 13.21 -0.60
CA THR A 139 16.97 12.10 -0.75
C THR A 139 17.79 12.13 -2.05
N VAL A 140 17.32 12.81 -3.10
CA VAL A 140 18.04 12.91 -4.39
C VAL A 140 18.91 14.17 -4.46
N ASN A 141 18.49 15.25 -3.81
CA ASN A 141 19.16 16.54 -3.85
C ASN A 141 20.07 16.79 -2.61
N SER A 142 20.19 15.79 -1.73
CA SER A 142 21.11 15.81 -0.57
C SER A 142 22.49 15.27 -0.94
#